data_AF-A0A2M9E061-F1
#
_entry.id   AF-A0A2M9E061-F1
#
_cell.length_a   1.000
_cell.length_b   1.000
_cell.length_c   1.000
_cell.angle_alpha   90.00
_cell.angle_beta   90.00
_cell.angle_gamma   90.00
#
_symmetry.space_group_name_H-M   'P 1'
#
loop_
_entity.id
_entity.type
_entity.pdbx_description
1 polymer ?
#
loop_
_entity_poly.entity_id
_entity_poly.type
_entity_poly.pdbx_seq_one_letter_code
_entity_poly.pdbx_strand_id
1 'polypeptide(L)' 'MPTRAAPPALLVNAAEEPVVFLLPEVASVHWRMLLDTTSGGRGPRLPGGSEWTMEGRSRALLAVEHEEVA' A
#
# COMPACT_ATOMS: atom_id res chain seq x y z
N MET A 1 25.71 1.35 4.70
CA MET A 1 24.92 0.11 4.55
C MET A 1 23.75 0.44 3.66
N PRO A 2 23.57 -0.18 2.48
CA PRO A 2 22.35 0.04 1.71
C PRO A 2 21.18 -0.44 2.59
N THR A 3 20.29 0.48 2.95
CA THR A 3 19.05 0.14 3.65
C THR A 3 18.29 -0.82 2.76
N ARG A 4 18.08 -2.05 3.25
CA ARG A 4 17.32 -3.06 2.51
C ARG A 4 15.95 -2.45 2.20
N ALA A 5 15.67 -2.20 0.93
CA ALA A 5 14.38 -1.69 0.50
C ALA A 5 13.28 -2.61 1.06
N ALA A 6 12.28 -2.02 1.71
CA ALA A 6 11.16 -2.78 2.22
C ALA A 6 10.47 -3.49 1.03
N PRO A 7 10.15 -4.80 1.17
CA PRO A 7 9.52 -5.52 0.09
C PRO A 7 8.12 -4.94 -0.19
N PRO A 8 7.62 -5.07 -1.43
CA PRO A 8 6.25 -4.67 -1.75
C PRO A 8 5.23 -5.50 -0.96
N ALA A 9 4.05 -4.92 -0.74
CA ALA A 9 2.92 -5.56 -0.08
C ALA A 9 1.80 -5.85 -1.08
N LEU A 10 1.33 -7.09 -1.12
CA LEU A 10 0.13 -7.50 -1.86
C LEU A 10 -1.02 -7.70 -0.88
N LEU A 11 -2.09 -6.92 -1.06
CA LEU A 11 -3.33 -7.07 -0.32
C LEU A 11 -4.39 -7.72 -1.21
N VAL A 12 -5.11 -8.69 -0.66
CA VAL A 12 -6.19 -9.40 -1.34
C VAL A 12 -7.40 -9.41 -0.41
N ASN A 13 -8.47 -8.74 -0.83
CA ASN A 13 -9.76 -8.88 -0.20
C ASN A 13 -10.58 -9.92 -0.97
N ALA A 14 -10.68 -11.12 -0.42
CA ALA A 14 -11.49 -12.19 -0.99
C ALA A 14 -12.96 -12.15 -0.53
N ALA A 15 -13.28 -11.34 0.47
CA ALA A 15 -14.64 -11.16 0.95
C ALA A 15 -15.50 -10.40 -0.07
N GLU A 16 -16.82 -10.47 0.08
CA GLU A 16 -17.75 -9.71 -0.76
C GLU A 16 -17.88 -8.26 -0.28
N GLU A 17 -17.68 -8.05 1.00
CA GLU A 17 -17.73 -6.79 1.70
C GLU A 17 -16.38 -6.06 1.72
N PRO A 18 -16.38 -4.73 1.90
CA PRO A 18 -15.14 -3.98 2.13
C PRO A 18 -14.43 -4.40 3.43
N VAL A 19 -13.10 -4.45 3.37
CA VAL A 19 -12.23 -4.79 4.50
C VAL A 19 -11.21 -3.69 4.74
N VAL A 20 -10.96 -3.36 6.01
CA VAL A 20 -9.91 -2.43 6.42
C VAL A 20 -8.65 -3.21 6.76
N PHE A 21 -7.56 -2.89 6.07
CA PHE A 21 -6.22 -3.40 6.37
C PHE A 21 -5.42 -2.34 7.12
N LEU A 22 -4.70 -2.74 8.17
CA LEU A 22 -3.67 -1.91 8.78
C LEU A 22 -2.35 -2.13 8.02
N LEU A 23 -1.82 -1.08 7.39
CA LEU A 23 -0.55 -1.17 6.68
C LEU A 23 0.61 -1.29 7.66
N PRO A 24 1.65 -2.10 7.36
CA PRO A 24 2.81 -2.20 8.24
C PRO A 24 3.51 -0.86 8.42
N GLU A 25 4.14 -0.69 9.57
CA GLU A 25 5.01 0.44 9.84
C GLU A 25 6.20 0.45 8.87
N VAL A 26 6.54 1.64 8.36
CA VAL A 26 7.70 1.85 7.48
C VAL A 26 8.42 3.13 7.88
N ALA A 27 9.73 3.04 8.14
CA ALA A 27 10.52 4.15 8.67
C ALA A 27 11.01 5.09 7.55
N SER A 28 10.74 6.39 7.69
CA SER A 28 11.24 7.45 6.79
C SER A 28 10.86 7.29 5.32
N VAL A 29 9.76 6.59 5.04
CA VAL A 29 9.23 6.27 3.70
C VAL A 29 7.70 6.18 3.74
N HIS A 30 7.07 6.10 2.57
CA HIS A 30 5.61 5.95 2.45
C HIS A 30 5.24 4.70 1.65
N TRP A 31 4.06 4.15 1.91
CA TRP A 31 3.43 3.20 1.00
C TRP A 31 2.87 3.96 -0.20
N ARG A 32 3.14 3.45 -1.41
CA ARG A 32 2.58 3.94 -2.66
C ARG A 32 1.77 2.83 -3.30
N MET A 33 0.47 3.07 -3.52
CA MET A 33 -0.34 2.14 -4.29
C MET A 33 0.07 2.19 -5.77
N LEU A 34 0.50 1.04 -6.29
CA LEU A 34 0.91 0.85 -7.68
C LEU A 34 -0.26 0.37 -8.54
N LEU A 35 -1.07 -0.52 -7.97
CA LEU A 35 -2.23 -1.12 -8.61
C LEU A 35 -3.32 -1.29 -7.56
N ASP A 36 -4.54 -0.99 -7.97
CA ASP A 36 -5.76 -1.42 -7.29
C ASP A 36 -6.79 -1.72 -8.38
N THR A 37 -7.36 -2.92 -8.32
CA THR A 37 -8.31 -3.41 -9.32
C THR A 37 -9.63 -2.63 -9.34
N THR A 38 -9.88 -1.78 -8.34
CA THR A 38 -11.12 -1.02 -8.20
C THR A 38 -10.99 0.42 -8.70
N SER A 39 -9.82 1.03 -8.54
CA SER A 39 -9.57 2.45 -8.85
C SER A 39 -8.83 2.68 -10.17
N GLY A 40 -8.32 1.62 -10.82
CA GLY A 40 -7.83 1.66 -12.20
C GLY A 40 -6.55 2.47 -12.44
N GLY A 41 -5.83 2.89 -11.39
CA GLY A 41 -4.63 3.73 -11.52
C GLY A 41 -3.71 3.71 -10.29
N ARG A 42 -2.66 4.55 -10.32
CA ARG A 42 -1.78 4.77 -9.17
C ARG A 42 -2.53 5.56 -8.09
N GLY A 43 -2.63 5.00 -6.90
CA GLY A 43 -3.29 5.63 -5.77
C GLY A 43 -2.40 6.56 -4.96
N PRO A 44 -2.86 7.00 -3.77
CA PRO A 44 -2.16 7.97 -2.94
C PRO A 44 -0.84 7.40 -2.37
N ARG A 45 -0.01 8.32 -1.84
CA ARG A 45 1.03 7.99 -0.86
C ARG A 45 0.37 7.91 0.52
N LEU A 46 0.69 6.88 1.28
CA LEU A 46 0.11 6.59 2.58
C LEU A 46 1.25 6.42 3.60
N PRO A 47 1.15 7.04 4.79
CA PRO A 47 2.08 6.76 5.88
C PRO A 47 2.08 5.28 6.29
N GLY A 48 3.18 4.81 6.88
CA GLY A 48 3.19 3.55 7.64
C GLY A 48 2.14 3.58 8.75
N GLY A 49 1.59 2.40 9.10
CA GLY A 49 0.54 2.31 10.11
C GLY A 49 -0.82 2.86 9.70
N SER A 50 -0.98 3.34 8.45
CA SER A 50 -2.27 3.84 7.97
C SER A 50 -3.26 2.69 7.76
N GLU A 51 -4.54 3.00 7.97
CA GLU A 51 -5.63 2.13 7.54
C GLU A 51 -5.88 2.28 6.04
N TRP A 52 -6.17 1.16 5.38
CA TRP A 52 -6.53 1.10 3.96
C TRP A 52 -7.80 0.28 3.78
N THR A 53 -8.86 0.91 3.29
CA THR A 53 -10.12 0.24 2.95
C THR A 53 -10.04 -0.34 1.55
N MET A 54 -10.22 -1.65 1.42
CA MET A 54 -10.31 -2.35 0.13
C MET A 54 -11.74 -2.83 -0.11
N GLU A 55 -12.28 -2.52 -1.28
CA GLU A 55 -13.56 -3.05 -1.74
C GLU A 55 -13.55 -4.58 -1.80
N GLY A 56 -14.74 -5.19 -1.79
CA GLY A 56 -14.90 -6.63 -1.93
C GLY A 56 -14.31 -7.18 -3.23
N ARG A 57 -13.82 -8.42 -3.18
CA ARG A 57 -13.30 -9.17 -4.34
C ARG A 57 -12.22 -8.41 -5.12
N SER A 58 -11.36 -7.68 -4.42
CA SER A 58 -10.35 -6.80 -5.02
C SER A 58 -8.92 -7.16 -4.62
N ARG A 59 -7.95 -6.56 -5.31
CA ARG A 59 -6.51 -6.73 -5.05
C ARG A 59 -5.80 -5.39 -5.18
N ALA A 60 -4.86 -5.13 -4.27
CA ALA A 60 -4.00 -3.96 -4.32
C ALA A 60 -2.52 -4.33 -4.14
N LEU A 61 -1.65 -3.71 -4.92
CA LEU A 61 -0.19 -3.82 -4.80
C LEU A 61 0.38 -2.48 -4.34
N LEU A 62 1.10 -2.49 -3.22
CA LEU A 62 1.78 -1.33 -2.68
C LEU A 62 3.29 -1.56 -2.70
N ALA A 63 4.03 -0.51 -3.00
CA ALA A 63 5.48 -0.48 -2.85
C ALA A 63 5.88 0.61 -1.88
N VAL A 64 7.10 0.51 -1.35
CA VAL A 64 7.68 1.56 -0.53
C VAL A 64 8.33 2.61 -1.44
N GLU A 65 8.00 3.87 -1.19
CA GLU A 65 8.52 5.03 -1.89
C GLU A 65 9.27 5.93 -0.89
N HIS A 66 10.54 6.21 -1.18
CA HIS A 66 11.33 7.16 -0.40
C HIS A 66 10.93 8.59 -0.75
N GLU A 67 10.99 9.50 0.23
CA GLU A 67 10.97 10.93 -0.10
C GLU A 67 12.23 11.25 -0.93
N GLU A 68 12.02 11.78 -2.15
CA GLU A 68 13.12 12.43 -2.85
C GLU A 68 13.48 13.69 -2.06
N VAL A 69 14.71 13.71 -1.52
CA VAL A 69 15.32 14.93 -1.03
C VAL A 69 15.66 15.77 -2.27
N ALA A 70 14.97 16.90 -2.42
CA ALA A 70 15.15 17.86 -3.51
C ALA A 70 16.55 18.49 -3.55
#